data_AF-A0A2S8NV19-F1
#
_entry.id   AF-A0A2S8NV19-F1
#
_cell.length_a   1.000
_cell.length_b   1.000
_cell.length_c   1.000
_cell.angle_alpha   90.00
_cell.angle_beta   90.00
_cell.angle_gamma   90.00
#
_symmetry.space_group_name_H-M   'P 1'
#
loop_
_entity.id
_entity.type
_entity.pdbx_description
1 polymer ?
#
loop_
_entity_poly.entity_id
_entity_poly.type
_entity_poly.pdbx_seq_one_letter_code
_entity_poly.pdbx_strand_id
1 'polypeptide(L)' 'MNWYDETYLIGEKVQVEGEKELGVVTLIDFDNGFIYVRFKRTREVIYNYPEALENNTIKPLVSKKKIVEN' A
#
# COMPACT_ATOMS: atom_id res chain seq x y z
N MET A 1 7.25 -10.58 14.59
CA MET A 1 6.50 -9.77 13.60
C MET A 1 5.27 -10.58 13.19
N ASN A 2 4.06 -10.06 13.41
CA ASN A 2 2.82 -10.74 12.98
C ASN A 2 2.60 -10.44 11.49
N TRP A 3 2.92 -11.40 10.63
CA TRP A 3 2.83 -11.31 9.15
C TRP A 3 1.46 -10.81 8.63
N TYR A 4 0.39 -11.08 9.39
CA TYR A 4 -0.98 -10.65 9.08
C TYR A 4 -1.19 -9.13 9.12
N ASP A 5 -0.38 -8.39 9.87
CA ASP A 5 -0.64 -6.98 10.17
C ASP A 5 0.04 -6.00 9.19
N GLU A 6 1.01 -6.49 8.42
CA GLU A 6 1.83 -5.68 7.50
C GLU A 6 1.40 -5.86 6.04
N THR A 7 0.84 -7.03 5.70
CA THR A 7 0.39 -7.38 4.35
C THR A 7 -1.06 -6.98 4.06
N TYR A 8 -1.78 -6.41 5.04
CA TYR A 8 -3.20 -6.05 4.91
C TYR A 8 -3.51 -5.08 3.74
N LEU A 9 -2.48 -4.41 3.22
CA LEU A 9 -2.61 -3.50 2.09
C LEU A 9 -2.60 -4.22 0.74
N ILE A 10 -2.08 -5.44 0.63
CA ILE A 10 -2.02 -6.16 -0.65
C ILE A 10 -3.44 -6.47 -1.13
N GLY A 11 -3.75 -6.06 -2.36
CA GLY A 11 -5.09 -6.14 -2.95
C GLY A 11 -5.97 -4.91 -2.69
N GLU A 12 -5.54 -3.99 -1.82
CA GLU A 12 -6.33 -2.83 -1.43
C GLU A 12 -6.13 -1.62 -2.34
N LYS A 13 -7.20 -0.83 -2.45
CA LYS A 13 -7.17 0.43 -3.21
C LYS A 13 -6.46 1.52 -2.43
N VAL A 14 -5.62 2.26 -3.13
CA VAL A 14 -4.86 3.39 -2.60
C VAL A 14 -5.04 4.61 -3.48
N GLN A 15 -5.09 5.78 -2.86
CA GLN A 15 -4.91 7.05 -3.53
C GLN A 15 -3.42 7.40 -3.50
N VAL A 16 -2.84 7.76 -4.64
CA VAL A 16 -1.44 8.19 -4.72
C VAL A 16 -1.38 9.68 -5.04
N GLU A 17 -0.44 10.39 -4.42
CA GLU A 17 -0.20 11.81 -4.70
C GLU A 17 0.18 12.04 -6.17
N GLY A 18 -0.40 13.07 -6.79
CA GLY A 18 -0.19 13.38 -8.21
C GLY A 18 -0.94 12.46 -9.19
N GLU A 19 -1.47 11.33 -8.74
CA GLU A 19 -2.24 10.40 -9.57
C GLU A 19 -3.74 10.72 -9.51
N LYS A 20 -4.37 10.83 -10.68
CA LYS A 20 -5.83 11.07 -10.78
C LYS A 20 -6.67 9.83 -10.52
N GLU A 21 -6.08 8.65 -10.72
CA GLU A 21 -6.77 7.38 -10.60
C GLU A 21 -6.32 6.63 -9.35
N LEU A 22 -7.22 5.81 -8.80
CA LEU A 22 -6.86 4.90 -7.73
C LEU A 22 -5.92 3.80 -8.24
N GLY A 23 -4.91 3.51 -7.43
CA GLY A 23 -4.06 2.34 -7.60
C GLY A 23 -4.54 1.17 -6.75
N VAL A 24 -4.01 -0.02 -7.02
CA VAL A 24 -4.17 -1.22 -6.20
C VAL A 24 -2.79 -1.71 -5.81
N VAL A 25 -2.55 -1.97 -4.53
CA VAL A 25 -1.28 -2.54 -4.08
C VAL A 25 -1.21 -4.00 -4.53
N THR A 26 -0.17 -4.38 -5.25
CA THR A 26 0.01 -5.75 -5.77
C THR A 26 1.02 -6.56 -4.98
N LEU A 27 2.01 -5.89 -4.38
CA LEU A 27 3.08 -6.50 -3.60
C LEU A 27 3.67 -5.48 -2.62
N ILE A 28 4.13 -5.98 -1.47
CA ILE A 28 5.06 -5.26 -0.58
C ILE A 28 6.29 -6.15 -0.42
N ASP A 29 7.44 -5.62 -0.80
CA ASP A 29 8.74 -6.24 -0.62
C ASP A 29 9.41 -5.62 0.61
N PHE A 30 9.34 -6.33 1.73
CA PHE A 30 9.88 -5.86 3.00
C PHE A 30 11.41 -5.92 3.06
N ASP A 31 12.02 -6.84 2.33
CA ASP A 31 13.47 -7.03 2.33
C ASP A 31 14.17 -5.90 1.57
N ASN A 32 13.56 -5.45 0.46
CA ASN A 32 14.08 -4.36 -0.35
C ASN A 32 13.44 -3.00 -0.03
N GLY A 33 12.40 -2.96 0.80
CA GLY A 33 11.74 -1.72 1.21
C GLY A 33 10.92 -1.08 0.10
N PHE A 34 10.13 -1.87 -0.64
CA PHE A 34 9.31 -1.40 -1.75
C PHE A 34 7.84 -1.77 -1.64
N ILE A 35 6.97 -0.90 -2.16
CA ILE A 35 5.54 -1.17 -2.36
C ILE A 35 5.18 -0.95 -3.82
N TYR A 36 4.48 -1.93 -4.39
CA TYR A 36 4.12 -1.98 -5.80
C TYR A 36 2.64 -1.60 -5.93
N VAL A 37 2.36 -0.59 -6.74
CA VAL A 37 1.01 -0.10 -6.99
C VAL A 37 0.70 -0.19 -8.47
N ARG A 38 -0.35 -0.94 -8.81
CA ARG A 38 -0.86 -1.09 -10.17
C ARG A 38 -2.02 -0.12 -10.41
N PHE A 39 -1.90 0.66 -11.48
CA PHE A 39 -2.92 1.54 -12.00
C PHE A 39 -3.62 0.90 -13.21
N LYS A 40 -4.58 1.61 -13.83
CA LYS A 40 -5.23 1.14 -15.06
C LYS A 40 -4.20 0.93 -16.18
N ARG A 41 -4.58 0.09 -17.16
CA ARG A 41 -3.75 -0.25 -18.34
C ARG A 41 -2.37 -0.79 -17.97
N THR A 42 -2.33 -1.68 -16.97
CA THR A 42 -1.15 -2.48 -16.58
C THR A 42 0.08 -1.66 -16.20
N ARG A 43 -0.06 -0.37 -15.89
CA ARG A 43 1.04 0.45 -15.38
C ARG A 43 1.27 0.09 -13.91
N GLU A 44 2.42 -0.46 -13.60
CA GLU A 44 2.87 -0.72 -12.24
C GLU A 44 3.96 0.29 -11.89
N VAL A 45 3.86 0.89 -10.70
CA VAL A 45 4.81 1.87 -10.20
C VAL A 45 5.27 1.42 -8.81
N ILE A 46 6.56 1.58 -8.57
CA ILE A 46 7.23 1.18 -7.34
C ILE A 46 7.45 2.43 -6.49
N TYR A 47 7.14 2.34 -5.20
CA TYR A 47 7.41 3.39 -4.21
C TYR A 47 8.19 2.82 -3.04
N ASN A 48 8.85 3.69 -2.28
CA ASN A 48 9.58 3.30 -1.06
C ASN A 48 8.61 2.90 0.04
N TYR A 49 8.88 1.79 0.71
CA TYR A 49 8.14 1.32 1.88
C TYR A 49 9.06 1.34 3.13
N PRO A 50 8.57 1.78 4.30
CA PRO A 50 7.23 2.30 4.59
C PRO A 50 7.08 3.80 4.30
N GLU A 51 8.14 4.46 3.84
CA GLU A 51 8.22 5.93 3.70
C GLU A 51 7.03 6.52 2.92
N ALA A 52 6.63 5.90 1.80
CA ALA A 52 5.52 6.38 0.99
C ALA A 52 4.16 6.35 1.72
N LEU A 53 3.99 5.53 2.76
CA LEU A 53 2.79 5.53 3.61
C LEU A 53 2.90 6.62 4.68
N GLU A 54 4.09 6.77 5.29
CA GLU A 54 4.34 7.72 6.37
C GLU A 54 4.25 9.18 5.89
N ASN A 55 4.81 9.46 4.73
CA ASN A 55 4.80 10.78 4.11
C ASN A 55 3.50 11.09 3.35
N ASN A 56 2.50 10.20 3.41
CA ASN A 56 1.21 10.33 2.74
C ASN A 56 1.25 10.34 1.20
N THR A 57 2.35 9.93 0.56
CA THR A 57 2.42 9.71 -0.90
C THR A 57 1.42 8.63 -1.33
N ILE A 58 1.26 7.57 -0.54
CA ILE A 58 0.26 6.51 -0.70
C ILE A 58 -0.71 6.57 0.48
N LYS A 59 -2.00 6.75 0.20
CA LYS A 59 -3.08 6.74 1.17
C LYS A 59 -4.00 5.55 0.94
N PRO A 60 -3.98 4.53 1.82
CA PRO A 60 -4.95 3.45 1.79
C PRO A 60 -6.38 3.96 1.97
N LEU A 61 -7.31 3.45 1.16
CA LEU A 61 -8.73 3.71 1.36
C LEU A 61 -9.36 2.81 2.42
N VAL A 62 -8.63 1.77 2.84
CA VAL A 62 -8.99 0.94 3.99
C VAL A 62 -8.40 1.52 5.27
N SER A 63 -9.22 1.56 6.32
CA SER A 63 -8.71 1.76 7.66
C SER A 63 -8.12 0.44 8.14
N LYS A 64 -6.87 0.45 8.64
CA LYS A 64 -6.27 -0.71 9.29
C LYS A 64 -7.25 -1.19 10.36
N LYS A 65 -7.84 -2.37 10.18
CA LYS A 65 -8.79 -2.92 11.14
C LYS A 65 -7.98 -3.26 12.38
N LYS A 66 -7.93 -2.35 13.37
CA LYS A 66 -7.39 -2.66 14.69
C LYS A 66 -8.17 -3.86 15.19
N ILE A 67 -7.54 -5.01 15.25
CA ILE A 67 -8.06 -6.14 16.01
C ILE A 67 -8.06 -5.63 17.45
N VAL A 68 -9.23 -5.26 17.95
CA VAL A 68 -9.40 -4.95 19.36
C VAL A 68 -9.34 -6.30 20.05
N GLU A 69 -8.20 -6.61 20.70
CA GLU A 69 -8.11 -7.72 21.64
C GLU A 69 -9.09 -7.43 22.79
N ASN A 70 -10.11 -8.28 22.92
CA ASN A 70 -11.03 -8.36 24.06
C ASN A 70 -10.70 -9.60 24.87
#